data_AF-A0A086A2I5-F1
#
_entry.id   AF-A0A086A2I5-F1
#
_cell.length_a   1.000
_cell.length_b   1.000
_cell.length_c   1.000
_cell.angle_alpha   90.00
_cell.angle_beta   90.00
_cell.angle_gamma   90.00
#
_symmetry.space_group_name_H-M   'P 1'
#
loop_
_entity.id
_entity.type
_entity.pdbx_description
1 polymer ?
#
loop_
_entity_poly.entity_id
_entity_poly.type
_entity_poly.pdbx_seq_one_letter_code
_entity_poly.pdbx_strand_id
1 'polypeptide(L)'
;MLNLTTPGVSVEEITKLPYSIALIETAIPTFIGYTEEIPADYNKPLKISSLFEYEQKFGAAKKESIRLKDVEGKGVTLEVPPVQFLMYYSLQMYFANGGGPCYIISVGKYPLEGEVQLYSLKTGLDMVEKINEPILIILPDAISLSDEADFYTLYTQAIVKAEVETKNRFAILDTYYGNSTATSNNLTTIDSFRNEINSTSYAAAYFPHLKTILNYTFDENTTPITHTGLQEAGQDSAIFYAGEIAALDELKSLASNEISGGSPNAFVLADLLGQAIAIAEEVNEAADTKLGLTGVINEAKAVLEAIYDGTIDNFMIPDDLEENAPVFSGEFDALKDAILNVKDEKGDADGLTLKNLESSNSALYNQVKNEIHSLTVVLPPSSAIAGVYGRVDSTRGVWKAPANVSLNYVVGPTEKVSDQEQSTLNIDAAGKSINAIRTFTGKGTLVWGARTLDGKDKKENGQDNEWKYVHVRRYYNMMKQSISEALGKFINKPNIRPTWLQAKATIENFLHQQWMDGALAGSTPKEAYHVEVGPDEDETKTKTMTATVKIAVARPAEFIVLSFSHKLQEY
;
A
#
# COMPACT_ATOMS: atom_id res chain seq x y z
N MET A 1 -54.26 -11.21 29.55
CA MET A 1 -55.22 -11.93 30.40
C MET A 1 -56.61 -11.52 29.93
N LEU A 2 -57.34 -12.44 29.29
CA LEU A 2 -58.69 -12.17 28.78
C LEU A 2 -59.66 -11.93 29.95
N ASN A 3 -60.24 -10.74 30.02
CA ASN A 3 -61.38 -10.48 30.90
C ASN A 3 -62.65 -11.02 30.22
N LEU A 4 -62.97 -12.28 30.51
CA LEU A 4 -64.15 -12.95 29.98
C LEU A 4 -65.41 -12.48 30.72
N THR A 5 -66.17 -11.58 30.11
CA THR A 5 -67.39 -10.99 30.70
C THR A 5 -68.71 -11.55 30.13
N THR A 6 -68.65 -12.51 29.19
CA THR A 6 -69.85 -13.17 28.63
C THR A 6 -69.63 -14.67 28.38
N PRO A 7 -70.68 -15.52 28.46
CA PRO A 7 -70.58 -16.93 28.12
C PRO A 7 -70.37 -17.13 26.60
N GLY A 8 -69.24 -17.73 26.20
CA GLY A 8 -68.91 -18.05 24.81
C GLY A 8 -67.57 -18.80 24.68
N VAL A 9 -67.25 -19.31 23.49
CA VAL A 9 -65.93 -19.90 23.18
C VAL A 9 -65.02 -18.80 22.66
N SER A 10 -64.00 -18.45 23.44
CA SER A 10 -62.93 -17.53 23.03
C SER A 10 -61.71 -18.32 22.59
N VAL A 11 -61.23 -18.07 21.37
CA VAL A 11 -59.98 -18.62 20.84
C VAL A 11 -58.87 -17.58 21.08
N GLU A 12 -57.81 -17.96 21.79
CA GLU A 12 -56.60 -17.15 21.92
C GLU A 12 -55.48 -17.84 21.14
N GLU A 13 -54.86 -17.11 20.22
CA GLU A 13 -53.68 -17.58 19.50
C GLU A 13 -52.44 -17.26 20.34
N ILE A 14 -51.89 -18.28 21.00
CA ILE A 14 -50.65 -18.16 21.77
C ILE A 14 -49.50 -18.66 20.90
N THR A 15 -48.78 -17.75 20.25
CA THR A 15 -47.58 -18.08 19.47
C THR A 15 -46.44 -18.52 20.40
N LYS A 16 -46.08 -19.80 20.34
CA LYS A 16 -44.99 -20.42 21.14
C LYS A 16 -43.72 -20.69 20.35
N LEU A 17 -43.59 -20.12 19.15
CA LEU A 17 -42.42 -20.35 18.31
C LEU A 17 -41.15 -19.83 18.98
N PRO A 18 -40.02 -20.55 18.84
CA PRO A 18 -38.72 -20.04 19.27
C PRO A 18 -38.37 -18.78 18.48
N TYR A 19 -37.56 -17.90 19.07
CA TYR A 19 -37.11 -16.71 18.33
C TYR A 19 -36.14 -17.13 17.22
N SER A 20 -36.14 -16.37 16.12
CA SER A 20 -35.07 -16.49 15.13
C SER A 20 -33.82 -15.76 15.61
N ILE A 21 -32.65 -16.35 15.31
CA ILE A 21 -31.32 -15.76 15.46
C ILE A 21 -30.87 -15.31 14.08
N ALA A 22 -30.54 -14.03 13.93
CA ALA A 22 -29.93 -13.49 12.72
C ALA A 22 -28.40 -13.56 12.84
N LEU A 23 -27.72 -13.83 11.72
CA LEU A 23 -26.27 -13.72 11.64
C LEU A 23 -25.87 -12.24 11.58
N ILE A 24 -24.86 -11.88 12.36
CA ILE A 24 -24.32 -10.53 12.38
C ILE A 24 -23.10 -10.45 11.48
N GLU A 25 -22.98 -9.34 10.76
CA GLU A 25 -21.82 -9.08 9.94
C GLU A 25 -20.58 -8.86 10.83
N THR A 26 -19.56 -9.70 10.64
CA THR A 26 -18.26 -9.59 11.36
C THR A 26 -17.13 -9.07 10.48
N ALA A 27 -17.49 -8.49 9.33
CA ALA A 27 -16.57 -8.04 8.30
C ALA A 27 -16.73 -6.55 7.97
N ILE A 28 -17.42 -5.77 8.81
CA ILE A 28 -17.60 -4.34 8.57
C ILE A 28 -16.27 -3.65 8.91
N PRO A 29 -15.47 -3.20 7.93
CA PRO A 29 -14.20 -2.57 8.22
C PRO A 29 -14.42 -1.14 8.68
N THR A 30 -13.53 -0.68 9.53
CA THR A 30 -13.38 0.71 9.95
C THR A 30 -12.03 1.19 9.48
N PHE A 31 -12.05 2.04 8.47
CA PHE A 31 -10.86 2.66 7.91
C PHE A 31 -10.53 3.93 8.66
N ILE A 32 -9.30 4.07 9.13
CA ILE A 32 -8.84 5.21 9.92
C ILE A 32 -7.65 5.87 9.24
N GLY A 33 -7.76 7.16 8.91
CA GLY A 33 -6.75 7.87 8.13
C GLY A 33 -7.22 9.24 7.65
N TYR A 34 -6.41 9.90 6.84
CA TYR A 34 -6.63 11.24 6.32
C TYR A 34 -7.56 11.21 5.10
N THR A 35 -8.30 12.31 4.91
CA THR A 35 -9.24 12.47 3.79
C THR A 35 -9.02 13.83 3.13
N GLU A 36 -9.50 14.04 1.91
CA GLU A 36 -9.42 15.36 1.27
C GLU A 36 -10.32 16.36 2.01
N GLU A 37 -11.55 15.93 2.26
CA GLU A 37 -12.59 16.72 2.90
C GLU A 37 -13.11 16.04 4.16
N ILE A 38 -13.68 16.84 5.05
CA ILE A 38 -14.34 16.38 6.26
C ILE A 38 -15.78 16.91 6.22
N PRO A 39 -16.80 16.04 6.31
CA PRO A 39 -18.19 16.47 6.35
C PRO A 39 -18.45 17.48 7.48
N ALA A 40 -19.36 18.42 7.25
CA ALA A 40 -19.89 19.26 8.32
C ALA A 40 -20.48 18.38 9.44
N ASP A 41 -20.25 18.76 10.70
CA ASP A 41 -20.68 18.02 11.92
C ASP A 41 -20.05 16.64 12.11
N TYR A 42 -18.90 16.38 11.50
CA TYR A 42 -18.16 15.14 11.69
C TYR A 42 -17.59 15.02 13.11
N ASN A 43 -18.29 14.29 13.98
CA ASN A 43 -17.89 14.01 15.37
C ASN A 43 -17.92 12.52 15.73
N LYS A 44 -18.27 11.65 14.77
CA LYS A 44 -18.44 10.22 14.94
C LYS A 44 -18.08 9.47 13.65
N PRO A 45 -17.69 8.19 13.75
CA PRO A 45 -17.48 7.34 12.57
C PRO A 45 -18.70 7.35 11.65
N LEU A 46 -18.49 7.53 10.35
CA LEU A 46 -19.56 7.54 9.36
C LEU A 46 -19.57 6.24 8.56
N LYS A 47 -20.74 5.60 8.49
CA LYS A 47 -20.95 4.41 7.66
C LYS A 47 -21.20 4.85 6.22
N ILE A 48 -20.51 4.22 5.28
CA ILE A 48 -20.70 4.36 3.84
C ILE A 48 -20.94 3.00 3.21
N SER A 49 -21.54 3.00 2.02
CA SER A 49 -21.92 1.79 1.29
C SER A 49 -21.19 1.61 -0.04
N SER A 50 -20.54 2.66 -0.55
CA SER A 50 -19.86 2.66 -1.84
C SER A 50 -18.73 3.68 -1.90
N LEU A 51 -17.82 3.51 -2.86
CA LEU A 51 -16.76 4.50 -3.14
C LEU A 51 -17.34 5.85 -3.59
N PHE A 52 -18.44 5.85 -4.35
CA PHE A 52 -19.09 7.09 -4.78
C PHE A 52 -19.60 7.90 -3.58
N GLU A 53 -20.17 7.23 -2.57
CA GLU A 53 -20.60 7.89 -1.33
C GLU A 53 -19.40 8.42 -0.53
N TYR A 54 -18.26 7.72 -0.56
CA TYR A 54 -17.02 8.22 0.01
C TYR A 54 -16.60 9.53 -0.66
N GLU A 55 -16.51 9.54 -2.00
CA GLU A 55 -16.07 10.72 -2.77
C GLU A 55 -16.95 11.95 -2.50
N GLN A 56 -18.26 11.77 -2.39
CA GLN A 56 -19.18 12.86 -2.07
C GLN A 56 -18.95 13.48 -0.68
N LYS A 57 -18.48 12.68 0.29
CA LYS A 57 -18.37 13.10 1.70
C LYS A 57 -16.95 13.49 2.10
N PHE A 58 -15.96 12.76 1.59
CA PHE A 58 -14.57 12.80 2.02
C PHE A 58 -13.60 13.18 0.90
N GLY A 59 -14.09 13.31 -0.34
CA GLY A 59 -13.28 13.67 -1.51
C GLY A 59 -12.46 12.51 -2.09
N ALA A 60 -11.44 12.84 -2.86
CA ALA A 60 -10.59 11.93 -3.62
C ALA A 60 -9.17 11.83 -3.02
N ALA A 61 -8.24 11.22 -3.76
CA ALA A 61 -6.83 11.19 -3.36
C ALA A 61 -6.19 12.57 -3.35
N LYS A 62 -5.17 12.74 -2.49
CA LYS A 62 -4.27 13.89 -2.56
C LYS A 62 -3.63 13.96 -3.95
N LYS A 63 -3.61 15.15 -4.53
CA LYS A 63 -2.92 15.41 -5.79
C LYS A 63 -1.43 15.58 -5.51
N GLU A 64 -0.62 14.76 -6.15
CA GLU A 64 0.84 14.77 -6.03
C GLU A 64 1.47 15.79 -6.98
N SER A 65 2.62 16.33 -6.58
CA SER A 65 3.45 17.17 -7.44
C SER A 65 4.19 16.32 -8.46
N ILE A 66 4.35 16.85 -9.67
CA ILE A 66 5.11 16.19 -10.74
C ILE A 66 6.60 16.51 -10.55
N ARG A 67 7.42 15.46 -10.42
CA ARG A 67 8.88 15.55 -10.28
C ARG A 67 9.53 14.77 -11.41
N LEU A 68 10.19 15.46 -12.32
CA LEU A 68 10.87 14.88 -13.47
C LEU A 68 12.37 14.88 -13.21
N LYS A 69 13.05 13.87 -13.76
CA LYS A 69 14.50 13.76 -13.77
C LYS A 69 14.97 13.32 -15.14
N ASP A 70 15.92 14.05 -15.70
CA ASP A 70 16.65 13.63 -16.88
C ASP A 70 17.61 12.49 -16.54
N VAL A 71 17.57 11.43 -17.36
CA VAL A 71 18.39 10.24 -17.18
C VAL A 71 19.12 9.92 -18.47
N GLU A 72 20.45 9.83 -18.38
CA GLU A 72 21.31 9.54 -19.52
C GLU A 72 20.84 8.29 -20.29
N GLY A 73 20.69 8.42 -21.61
CA GLY A 73 20.22 7.35 -22.50
C GLY A 73 18.73 6.98 -22.37
N LYS A 74 17.97 7.59 -21.44
CA LYS A 74 16.53 7.38 -21.27
C LYS A 74 15.71 8.66 -21.45
N GLY A 75 16.34 9.83 -21.41
CA GLY A 75 15.69 11.14 -21.46
C GLY A 75 14.92 11.44 -20.17
N VAL A 76 13.85 12.23 -20.30
CA VAL A 76 13.00 12.63 -19.17
C VAL A 76 12.26 11.44 -18.57
N THR A 77 12.44 11.21 -17.27
CA THR A 77 11.72 10.20 -16.49
C THR A 77 10.96 10.85 -15.33
N LEU A 78 9.87 10.22 -14.89
CA LEU A 78 9.07 10.69 -13.75
C LEU A 78 9.54 10.00 -12.47
N GLU A 79 9.90 10.80 -11.45
CA GLU A 79 10.20 10.28 -10.13
C GLU A 79 8.91 9.81 -9.44
N VAL A 80 8.97 8.62 -8.83
CA VAL A 80 7.82 8.06 -8.11
C VAL A 80 7.47 8.97 -6.93
N PRO A 81 6.23 9.51 -6.84
CA PRO A 81 5.86 10.38 -5.73
C PRO A 81 5.86 9.62 -4.41
N PRO A 82 6.35 10.23 -3.31
CA PRO A 82 6.28 9.65 -1.97
C PRO A 82 4.87 9.80 -1.40
N VAL A 83 3.92 8.99 -1.88
CA VAL A 83 2.52 9.07 -1.42
C VAL A 83 2.42 8.70 0.05
N GLN A 84 1.80 9.61 0.81
CA GLN A 84 1.62 9.44 2.26
C GLN A 84 0.17 9.15 2.65
N PHE A 85 -0.81 9.57 1.84
CA PHE A 85 -2.23 9.44 2.17
C PHE A 85 -2.87 8.39 1.27
N LEU A 86 -2.95 7.17 1.79
CA LEU A 86 -3.33 5.96 1.06
C LEU A 86 -4.80 5.58 1.26
N MET A 87 -5.53 6.27 2.14
CA MET A 87 -6.94 6.02 2.44
C MET A 87 -7.83 5.86 1.19
N TYR A 88 -7.78 6.80 0.23
CA TYR A 88 -8.63 6.75 -0.97
C TYR A 88 -8.32 5.52 -1.84
N TYR A 89 -7.05 5.31 -2.15
CA TYR A 89 -6.59 4.16 -2.95
C TYR A 89 -6.88 2.82 -2.23
N SER A 90 -6.77 2.80 -0.90
CA SER A 90 -7.14 1.67 -0.06
C SER A 90 -8.63 1.31 -0.18
N LEU A 91 -9.51 2.31 -0.22
CA LEU A 91 -10.94 2.08 -0.42
C LEU A 91 -11.26 1.58 -1.83
N GLN A 92 -10.58 2.09 -2.86
CA GLN A 92 -10.68 1.54 -4.21
C GLN A 92 -10.33 0.04 -4.22
N MET A 93 -9.22 -0.35 -3.58
CA MET A 93 -8.83 -1.75 -3.42
C MET A 93 -9.86 -2.57 -2.64
N TYR A 94 -10.38 -2.03 -1.55
CA TYR A 94 -11.38 -2.69 -0.71
C TYR A 94 -12.64 -3.04 -1.51
N PHE A 95 -13.25 -2.04 -2.16
CA PHE A 95 -14.47 -2.24 -2.95
C PHE A 95 -14.20 -3.15 -4.17
N ALA A 96 -13.05 -3.02 -4.85
CA ALA A 96 -12.68 -3.88 -5.97
C ALA A 96 -12.53 -5.37 -5.57
N ASN A 97 -12.20 -5.65 -4.31
CA ASN A 97 -12.03 -7.02 -3.80
C ASN A 97 -13.30 -7.61 -3.16
N GLY A 98 -14.46 -6.94 -3.32
CA GLY A 98 -15.75 -7.38 -2.80
C GLY A 98 -16.10 -6.81 -1.42
N GLY A 99 -15.56 -5.63 -1.12
CA GLY A 99 -15.95 -4.83 0.03
C GLY A 99 -17.44 -4.45 0.00
N GLY A 100 -18.05 -4.39 1.18
CA GLY A 100 -19.42 -3.97 1.42
C GLY A 100 -19.46 -2.65 2.21
N PRO A 101 -20.50 -2.42 3.03
CA PRO A 101 -20.54 -1.25 3.89
C PRO A 101 -19.34 -1.19 4.84
N CYS A 102 -18.79 0.00 5.03
CA CYS A 102 -17.65 0.24 5.93
C CYS A 102 -17.81 1.55 6.70
N TYR A 103 -17.10 1.67 7.81
CA TYR A 103 -16.98 2.91 8.56
C TYR A 103 -15.73 3.67 8.14
N ILE A 104 -15.86 4.98 8.00
CA ILE A 104 -14.76 5.90 7.76
C ILE A 104 -14.53 6.72 9.01
N ILE A 105 -13.29 6.72 9.47
CA ILE A 105 -12.78 7.62 10.49
C ILE A 105 -11.74 8.55 9.86
N SER A 106 -12.17 9.75 9.47
CA SER A 106 -11.23 10.80 9.07
C SER A 106 -10.52 11.36 10.29
N VAL A 107 -9.19 11.46 10.22
CA VAL A 107 -8.34 12.05 11.28
C VAL A 107 -7.86 13.46 10.97
N GLY A 108 -8.22 13.99 9.79
CA GLY A 108 -7.77 15.29 9.31
C GLY A 108 -7.84 15.40 7.79
N LYS A 109 -7.82 16.64 7.30
CA LYS A 109 -7.62 16.92 5.88
C LYS A 109 -6.16 16.68 5.50
N TYR A 110 -5.88 16.50 4.21
CA TYR A 110 -4.50 16.50 3.73
C TYR A 110 -3.79 17.82 4.11
N PRO A 111 -2.70 17.77 4.89
CA PRO A 111 -1.94 18.96 5.22
C PRO A 111 -1.30 19.54 3.95
N LEU A 112 -1.26 20.88 3.86
CA LEU A 112 -0.56 21.61 2.79
C LEU A 112 0.95 21.31 2.85
N GLU A 113 1.50 21.32 4.07
CA GLU A 113 2.84 20.90 4.41
C GLU A 113 2.76 20.01 5.65
N GLY A 114 3.39 18.84 5.61
CA GLY A 114 3.43 17.92 6.74
C GLY A 114 3.14 16.47 6.38
N GLU A 115 3.48 15.60 7.32
CA GLU A 115 3.43 14.15 7.15
C GLU A 115 2.29 13.53 7.95
N VAL A 116 2.03 12.24 7.73
CA VAL A 116 1.10 11.47 8.57
C VAL A 116 1.57 11.52 10.03
N GLN A 117 0.67 11.87 10.95
CA GLN A 117 1.01 12.05 12.35
C GLN A 117 0.42 10.92 13.22
N LEU A 118 1.26 10.36 14.11
CA LEU A 118 0.83 9.32 15.05
C LEU A 118 -0.33 9.79 15.94
N TYR A 119 -0.27 11.03 16.44
CA TYR A 119 -1.30 11.61 17.30
C TYR A 119 -2.69 11.60 16.63
N SER A 120 -2.76 11.98 15.36
CA SER A 120 -4.00 12.01 14.58
C SER A 120 -4.57 10.60 14.42
N LEU A 121 -3.73 9.63 14.04
CA LEU A 121 -4.15 8.24 13.87
C LEU A 121 -4.61 7.60 15.20
N LYS A 122 -3.91 7.87 16.31
CA LYS A 122 -4.34 7.41 17.65
C LYS A 122 -5.69 8.00 18.05
N THR A 123 -5.90 9.29 17.80
CA THR A 123 -7.18 9.96 18.05
C THR A 123 -8.32 9.33 17.24
N GLY A 124 -8.06 9.01 15.96
CA GLY A 124 -9.00 8.24 15.14
C GLY A 124 -9.27 6.83 15.67
N LEU A 125 -8.23 6.14 16.12
CA LEU A 125 -8.34 4.80 16.70
C LEU A 125 -9.19 4.81 18.00
N ASP A 126 -9.11 5.85 18.81
CA ASP A 126 -9.97 5.99 19.98
C ASP A 126 -11.45 6.21 19.64
N MET A 127 -11.76 6.78 18.47
CA MET A 127 -13.14 6.95 18.00
C MET A 127 -13.84 5.62 17.69
N VAL A 128 -13.10 4.54 17.51
CA VAL A 128 -13.64 3.18 17.35
C VAL A 128 -14.52 2.77 18.53
N GLU A 129 -14.31 3.34 19.73
CA GLU A 129 -15.16 3.07 20.90
C GLU A 129 -16.61 3.54 20.74
N LYS A 130 -16.86 4.47 19.82
CA LYS A 130 -18.22 4.94 19.49
C LYS A 130 -19.01 3.93 18.64
N ILE A 131 -18.35 2.89 18.12
CA ILE A 131 -18.97 1.82 17.34
C ILE A 131 -19.29 0.64 18.28
N ASN A 132 -20.57 0.24 18.29
CA ASN A 132 -21.08 -0.85 19.13
C ASN A 132 -21.24 -2.18 18.36
N GLU A 133 -20.99 -2.17 17.05
CA GLU A 133 -21.03 -3.36 16.19
C GLU A 133 -19.63 -4.01 16.10
N PRO A 134 -19.54 -5.33 15.82
CA PRO A 134 -18.28 -5.98 15.47
C PRO A 134 -17.65 -5.33 14.23
N ILE A 135 -16.35 -5.05 14.27
CA ILE A 135 -15.64 -4.38 13.17
C ILE A 135 -14.27 -5.00 12.87
N LEU A 136 -13.78 -4.74 11.66
CA LEU A 136 -12.37 -4.90 11.31
C LEU A 136 -11.65 -3.54 11.44
N ILE A 137 -10.48 -3.49 12.08
CA ILE A 137 -9.69 -2.25 12.18
C ILE A 137 -8.66 -2.23 11.06
N ILE A 138 -8.69 -1.19 10.22
CA ILE A 138 -7.78 -0.98 9.09
C ILE A 138 -7.16 0.42 9.21
N LEU A 139 -5.84 0.50 9.04
CA LEU A 139 -5.06 1.73 9.18
C LEU A 139 -4.25 1.98 7.89
N PRO A 140 -4.88 2.45 6.79
CA PRO A 140 -4.22 2.61 5.49
C PRO A 140 -2.96 3.46 5.51
N ASP A 141 -3.01 4.59 6.23
CA ASP A 141 -1.95 5.59 6.22
C ASP A 141 -0.83 5.28 7.22
N ALA A 142 -0.95 4.22 8.03
CA ALA A 142 0.03 3.92 9.07
C ALA A 142 1.43 3.69 8.51
N ILE A 143 1.55 3.07 7.33
CA ILE A 143 2.85 2.81 6.69
C ILE A 143 3.59 4.09 6.25
N SER A 144 2.88 5.23 6.25
CA SER A 144 3.43 6.53 5.88
C SER A 144 3.84 7.37 7.09
N LEU A 145 3.79 6.80 8.29
CA LEU A 145 4.47 7.37 9.47
C LEU A 145 5.98 7.37 9.24
N SER A 146 6.65 8.47 9.56
CA SER A 146 8.07 8.66 9.27
C SER A 146 9.00 7.86 10.18
N ASP A 147 8.53 7.53 11.39
CA ASP A 147 9.23 6.67 12.35
C ASP A 147 8.57 5.28 12.43
N GLU A 148 9.38 4.25 12.24
CA GLU A 148 8.94 2.85 12.35
C GLU A 148 8.46 2.50 13.78
N ALA A 149 9.04 3.11 14.82
CA ALA A 149 8.60 2.89 16.19
C ALA A 149 7.18 3.42 16.45
N ASP A 150 6.82 4.53 15.80
CA ASP A 150 5.48 5.11 15.86
C ASP A 150 4.45 4.20 15.18
N PHE A 151 4.83 3.58 14.05
CA PHE A 151 4.01 2.58 13.36
C PHE A 151 3.66 1.38 14.28
N TYR A 152 4.66 0.78 14.92
CA TYR A 152 4.41 -0.37 15.81
C TYR A 152 3.66 0.03 17.09
N THR A 153 3.88 1.26 17.58
CA THR A 153 3.11 1.80 18.69
C THR A 153 1.62 1.89 18.33
N LEU A 154 1.29 2.39 17.14
CA LEU A 154 -0.09 2.47 16.66
C LEU A 154 -0.72 1.08 16.52
N TYR A 155 -0.01 0.11 15.94
CA TYR A 155 -0.51 -1.24 15.73
C TYR A 155 -0.70 -2.01 17.04
N THR A 156 0.20 -1.83 18.01
CA THR A 156 0.03 -2.37 19.36
C THR A 156 -1.24 -1.83 20.01
N GLN A 157 -1.53 -0.53 19.84
CA GLN A 157 -2.79 0.04 20.32
C GLN A 157 -4.00 -0.51 19.58
N ALA A 158 -3.91 -0.72 18.26
CA ALA A 158 -4.99 -1.32 17.47
C ALA A 158 -5.30 -2.76 17.94
N ILE A 159 -4.27 -3.53 18.26
CA ILE A 159 -4.40 -4.86 18.88
C ILE A 159 -5.12 -4.76 20.23
N VAL A 160 -4.70 -3.85 21.11
CA VAL A 160 -5.36 -3.66 22.41
C VAL A 160 -6.84 -3.32 22.24
N LYS A 161 -7.20 -2.48 21.26
CA LYS A 161 -8.62 -2.19 20.94
C LYS A 161 -9.35 -3.42 20.39
N ALA A 162 -8.66 -4.30 19.65
CA ALA A 162 -9.21 -5.52 19.09
C ALA A 162 -9.44 -6.61 20.17
N GLU A 163 -8.57 -6.68 21.18
CA GLU A 163 -8.61 -7.67 22.27
C GLU A 163 -9.72 -7.43 23.30
N VAL A 164 -10.43 -6.30 23.21
CA VAL A 164 -11.61 -6.05 24.04
C VAL A 164 -12.72 -7.05 23.66
N GLU A 165 -12.76 -8.17 24.38
CA GLU A 165 -13.57 -9.34 24.00
C GLU A 165 -15.07 -9.08 23.89
N THR A 166 -15.57 -8.04 24.57
CA THR A 166 -16.98 -7.64 24.56
C THR A 166 -17.36 -6.90 23.28
N LYS A 167 -16.37 -6.41 22.52
CA LYS A 167 -16.58 -5.61 21.31
C LYS A 167 -16.45 -6.42 20.01
N ASN A 168 -15.95 -7.65 20.07
CA ASN A 168 -15.83 -8.58 18.93
C ASN A 168 -15.09 -7.96 17.72
N ARG A 169 -14.00 -7.23 17.98
CA ARG A 169 -13.19 -6.56 16.97
C ARG A 169 -12.05 -7.47 16.48
N PHE A 170 -11.51 -7.17 15.30
CA PHE A 170 -10.36 -7.87 14.73
C PHE A 170 -9.48 -6.90 13.94
N ALA A 171 -8.16 -6.92 14.13
CA ALA A 171 -7.25 -6.04 13.39
C ALA A 171 -6.60 -6.76 12.20
N ILE A 172 -6.51 -6.08 11.05
CA ILE A 172 -5.72 -6.55 9.92
C ILE A 172 -4.49 -5.65 9.83
N LEU A 173 -3.32 -6.25 9.92
CA LEU A 173 -2.06 -5.55 10.03
C LEU A 173 -1.23 -5.75 8.76
N ASP A 174 -0.45 -4.72 8.44
CA ASP A 174 0.55 -4.75 7.40
C ASP A 174 1.95 -4.81 8.00
N THR A 175 2.96 -5.02 7.17
CA THR A 175 4.36 -4.75 7.55
C THR A 175 4.70 -3.30 7.24
N TYR A 176 5.65 -2.71 7.99
CA TYR A 176 6.05 -1.32 7.79
C TYR A 176 6.59 -1.09 6.37
N TYR A 177 7.65 -1.82 5.99
CA TYR A 177 8.07 -1.88 4.60
C TYR A 177 7.34 -2.98 3.83
N GLY A 178 7.23 -2.78 2.53
CA GLY A 178 6.59 -3.72 1.64
C GLY A 178 7.45 -4.86 1.14
N ASN A 179 8.72 -4.95 1.54
CA ASN A 179 9.67 -5.96 1.05
C ASN A 179 10.62 -6.41 2.17
N SER A 180 11.28 -7.53 1.94
CA SER A 180 12.22 -8.16 2.85
C SER A 180 13.63 -7.56 2.76
N THR A 181 13.94 -6.82 1.69
CA THR A 181 15.25 -6.19 1.47
C THR A 181 15.50 -4.94 2.32
N ALA A 182 14.45 -4.24 2.74
CA ALA A 182 14.57 -3.11 3.63
C ALA A 182 14.99 -3.57 5.03
N THR A 183 16.03 -2.93 5.57
CA THR A 183 16.53 -3.21 6.92
C THR A 183 16.52 -1.95 7.77
N SER A 184 16.11 -2.10 9.03
CA SER A 184 16.09 -1.04 10.02
C SER A 184 16.73 -1.57 11.30
N ASN A 185 17.68 -0.84 11.88
CA ASN A 185 18.43 -1.27 13.06
C ASN A 185 19.06 -2.69 12.94
N ASN A 186 19.55 -3.04 11.74
CA ASN A 186 20.07 -4.37 11.37
C ASN A 186 19.06 -5.53 11.42
N LEU A 187 17.76 -5.24 11.49
CA LEU A 187 16.69 -6.22 11.40
C LEU A 187 16.00 -6.13 10.04
N THR A 188 15.55 -7.27 9.52
CA THR A 188 14.66 -7.29 8.36
C THR A 188 13.28 -6.79 8.77
N THR A 189 12.47 -6.33 7.82
CA THR A 189 11.06 -5.96 8.04
C THR A 189 10.27 -7.00 8.82
N ILE A 190 10.52 -8.29 8.56
CA ILE A 190 9.83 -9.41 9.22
C ILE A 190 10.30 -9.56 10.67
N ASP A 191 11.60 -9.44 10.91
CA ASP A 191 12.18 -9.53 12.25
C ASP A 191 11.77 -8.33 13.11
N SER A 192 11.78 -7.11 12.55
CA SER A 192 11.26 -5.91 13.22
C SER A 192 9.80 -6.10 13.63
N PHE A 193 8.95 -6.55 12.70
CA PHE A 193 7.54 -6.81 12.99
C PHE A 193 7.38 -7.83 14.14
N ARG A 194 8.16 -8.90 14.11
CA ARG A 194 8.12 -9.95 15.16
C ARG A 194 8.72 -9.50 16.47
N ASN A 195 9.64 -8.57 16.49
CA ASN A 195 10.19 -8.03 17.74
C ASN A 195 9.16 -7.15 18.44
N GLU A 196 8.51 -6.26 17.69
CA GLU A 196 7.69 -5.18 18.23
C GLU A 196 6.23 -5.58 18.49
N ILE A 197 5.65 -6.49 17.68
CA ILE A 197 4.24 -6.89 17.80
C ILE A 197 4.07 -8.14 18.67
N ASN A 198 3.11 -8.11 19.59
CA ASN A 198 2.78 -9.25 20.44
C ASN A 198 1.92 -10.32 19.73
N SER A 199 2.06 -11.57 20.16
CA SER A 199 1.22 -12.67 19.68
C SER A 199 -0.21 -12.50 20.17
N THR A 200 -1.20 -12.59 19.27
CA THR A 200 -2.62 -12.47 19.62
C THR A 200 -3.52 -13.20 18.62
N SER A 201 -4.65 -13.72 19.10
CA SER A 201 -5.67 -14.28 18.22
C SER A 201 -6.60 -13.24 17.59
N TYR A 202 -6.51 -11.97 18.01
CA TYR A 202 -7.41 -10.88 17.58
C TYR A 202 -6.87 -10.06 16.39
N ALA A 203 -5.74 -10.48 15.81
CA ALA A 203 -5.16 -9.81 14.65
C ALA A 203 -4.55 -10.82 13.67
N ALA A 204 -4.39 -10.38 12.41
CA ALA A 204 -3.66 -11.12 11.38
C ALA A 204 -2.81 -10.15 10.54
N ALA A 205 -1.57 -10.53 10.27
CA ALA A 205 -0.66 -9.77 9.42
C ALA A 205 -0.59 -10.35 8.01
N TYR A 206 -0.36 -9.47 7.02
CA TYR A 206 -0.24 -9.84 5.61
C TYR A 206 0.98 -9.19 4.97
N PHE A 207 1.68 -9.95 4.11
CA PHE A 207 2.91 -9.56 3.45
C PHE A 207 3.04 -10.32 2.12
N PRO A 208 3.67 -9.78 1.06
CA PRO A 208 4.22 -8.43 0.90
C PRO A 208 3.17 -7.35 0.58
N HIS A 209 3.61 -6.10 0.38
CA HIS A 209 2.78 -5.05 -0.21
C HIS A 209 2.41 -5.37 -1.67
N LEU A 210 1.45 -4.64 -2.21
CA LEU A 210 0.81 -4.94 -3.49
C LEU A 210 1.14 -3.86 -4.53
N LYS A 211 1.69 -4.28 -5.66
CA LYS A 211 1.76 -3.46 -6.88
C LYS A 211 0.38 -3.46 -7.52
N THR A 212 -0.24 -2.30 -7.62
CA THR A 212 -1.63 -2.17 -8.09
C THR A 212 -1.70 -1.73 -9.56
N ILE A 213 -2.92 -1.63 -10.08
CA ILE A 213 -3.21 -0.94 -11.35
C ILE A 213 -3.71 0.50 -11.14
N LEU A 214 -3.70 0.98 -9.90
CA LEU A 214 -4.20 2.30 -9.55
C LEU A 214 -3.14 3.34 -9.90
N ASN A 215 -3.53 4.36 -10.65
CA ASN A 215 -2.64 5.44 -11.03
C ASN A 215 -2.60 6.51 -9.94
N TYR A 216 -1.46 7.19 -9.84
CA TYR A 216 -1.35 8.39 -9.02
C TYR A 216 -2.25 9.50 -9.57
N THR A 217 -2.75 10.34 -8.67
CA THR A 217 -3.45 11.58 -9.04
C THR A 217 -2.45 12.73 -8.94
N PHE A 218 -2.22 13.45 -10.03
CA PHE A 218 -1.29 14.59 -10.07
C PHE A 218 -2.03 15.93 -10.15
N ASP A 219 -1.40 16.99 -9.63
CA ASP A 219 -1.86 18.35 -9.87
C ASP A 219 -1.29 18.90 -11.19
N GLU A 220 -2.15 19.01 -12.18
CA GLU A 220 -1.77 19.48 -13.52
C GLU A 220 -1.87 21.01 -13.69
N ASN A 221 -2.55 21.70 -12.77
CA ASN A 221 -3.00 23.07 -13.00
C ASN A 221 -2.29 24.09 -12.12
N THR A 222 -2.04 23.77 -10.85
CA THR A 222 -1.61 24.77 -9.87
C THR A 222 -0.18 24.60 -9.40
N THR A 223 0.31 23.37 -9.30
CA THR A 223 1.66 23.09 -8.77
C THR A 223 2.67 23.07 -9.92
N PRO A 224 3.75 23.87 -9.88
CA PRO A 224 4.84 23.80 -10.84
C PRO A 224 5.54 22.43 -10.81
N ILE A 225 5.94 21.95 -11.98
CA ILE A 225 6.79 20.78 -12.16
C ILE A 225 8.17 21.12 -11.59
N THR A 226 8.73 20.20 -10.81
CA THR A 226 10.16 20.20 -10.51
C THR A 226 10.84 19.31 -11.54
N HIS A 227 11.75 19.84 -12.35
CA HIS A 227 12.47 19.07 -13.36
C HIS A 227 13.97 19.19 -13.12
N THR A 228 14.60 18.10 -12.66
CA THR A 228 16.06 18.04 -12.48
C THR A 228 16.74 17.59 -13.77
N GLY A 229 17.77 18.32 -14.17
CA GLY A 229 18.61 17.98 -15.33
C GLY A 229 19.55 16.80 -15.04
N LEU A 230 20.54 16.59 -15.92
CA LEU A 230 21.51 15.49 -15.76
C LEU A 230 22.57 15.80 -14.70
N GLN A 231 22.87 17.08 -14.45
CA GLN A 231 23.82 17.49 -13.41
C GLN A 231 23.14 17.45 -12.04
N GLU A 232 23.74 16.73 -11.09
CA GLU A 232 23.22 16.70 -9.73
C GLU A 232 23.36 18.09 -9.07
N ALA A 233 22.37 18.49 -8.28
CA ALA A 233 22.33 19.82 -7.69
C ALA A 233 23.59 20.12 -6.84
N GLY A 234 24.35 21.15 -7.23
CA GLY A 234 25.60 21.52 -6.56
C GLY A 234 26.82 20.68 -6.94
N GLN A 235 26.71 19.78 -7.91
CA GLN A 235 27.86 19.10 -8.52
C GLN A 235 28.73 20.11 -9.27
N ASP A 236 30.05 20.00 -9.11
CA ASP A 236 31.02 20.84 -9.85
C ASP A 236 30.93 20.55 -11.36
N SER A 237 30.73 21.58 -12.18
CA SER A 237 30.67 21.48 -13.64
C SER A 237 31.96 20.90 -14.24
N ALA A 238 33.11 21.07 -13.59
CA ALA A 238 34.36 20.45 -14.02
C ALA A 238 34.36 18.92 -13.89
N ILE A 239 33.58 18.39 -12.94
CA ILE A 239 33.39 16.94 -12.75
C ILE A 239 32.31 16.43 -13.71
N PHE A 240 31.23 17.17 -13.86
CA PHE A 240 30.11 16.79 -14.73
C PHE A 240 30.54 16.74 -16.20
N TYR A 241 31.14 17.81 -16.72
CA TYR A 241 31.60 17.90 -18.12
C TYR A 241 33.00 17.31 -18.35
N ALA A 242 33.46 16.40 -17.50
CA ALA A 242 34.85 15.91 -17.56
C ALA A 242 35.17 15.22 -18.91
N GLY A 243 34.18 14.55 -19.52
CA GLY A 243 34.32 13.91 -20.82
C GLY A 243 34.46 14.92 -21.96
N GLU A 244 33.59 15.92 -21.97
CA GLU A 244 33.55 17.02 -22.95
C GLU A 244 34.82 17.87 -22.85
N ILE A 245 35.27 18.17 -21.63
CA ILE A 245 36.52 18.89 -21.38
C ILE A 245 37.72 18.10 -21.88
N ALA A 246 37.78 16.79 -21.63
CA ALA A 246 38.86 15.94 -22.12
C ALA A 246 38.89 15.89 -23.66
N ALA A 247 37.72 15.82 -24.31
CA ALA A 247 37.60 15.87 -25.76
C ALA A 247 38.06 17.23 -26.32
N LEU A 248 37.69 18.34 -25.70
CA LEU A 248 38.18 19.67 -26.09
C LEU A 248 39.69 19.81 -25.93
N ASP A 249 40.26 19.29 -24.84
CA ASP A 249 41.72 19.29 -24.62
C ASP A 249 42.45 18.44 -25.66
N GLU A 250 41.88 17.30 -26.08
CA GLU A 250 42.41 16.45 -27.15
C GLU A 250 42.35 17.16 -28.52
N LEU A 251 41.21 17.76 -28.87
CA LEU A 251 41.04 18.53 -30.11
C LEU A 251 42.02 19.72 -30.17
N LYS A 252 42.19 20.43 -29.05
CA LYS A 252 43.18 21.51 -28.91
C LYS A 252 44.61 21.00 -29.12
N SER A 253 44.94 19.82 -28.60
CA SER A 253 46.26 19.20 -28.79
C SER A 253 46.51 18.83 -30.26
N LEU A 254 45.53 18.24 -30.93
CA LEU A 254 45.59 17.90 -32.36
C LEU A 254 45.77 19.16 -33.22
N ALA A 255 45.02 20.22 -32.93
CA ALA A 255 45.14 21.52 -33.58
C ALA A 255 46.55 22.11 -33.41
N SER A 256 47.09 22.06 -32.18
CA SER A 256 48.43 22.57 -31.89
C SER A 256 49.52 21.79 -32.64
N ASN A 257 49.37 20.47 -32.76
CA ASN A 257 50.29 19.63 -33.51
C ASN A 257 50.26 19.95 -35.01
N GLU A 258 49.08 20.14 -35.60
CA GLU A 258 48.91 20.52 -37.01
C GLU A 258 49.59 21.87 -37.31
N ILE A 259 49.45 22.85 -36.40
CA ILE A 259 50.10 24.16 -36.53
C ILE A 259 51.63 24.03 -36.45
N SER A 260 52.13 23.21 -35.52
CA SER A 260 53.58 23.00 -35.32
C SER A 260 54.28 22.28 -36.48
N GLY A 261 53.52 21.66 -37.39
CA GLY A 261 54.04 20.90 -38.53
C GLY A 261 54.67 21.75 -39.65
N GLY A 262 54.64 23.09 -39.56
CA GLY A 262 55.31 23.99 -40.50
C GLY A 262 54.50 24.37 -41.75
N SER A 263 53.41 23.66 -42.04
CA SER A 263 52.48 23.98 -43.14
C SER A 263 51.05 23.56 -42.74
N PRO A 264 50.38 24.32 -41.85
CA PRO A 264 49.10 23.94 -41.29
C PRO A 264 48.02 23.82 -42.37
N ASN A 265 47.25 22.74 -42.36
CA ASN A 265 46.11 22.58 -43.26
C ASN A 265 44.86 23.24 -42.66
N ALA A 266 44.44 24.36 -43.27
CA ALA A 266 43.25 25.12 -42.86
C ALA A 266 41.97 24.25 -42.76
N PHE A 267 41.79 23.26 -43.65
CA PHE A 267 40.62 22.38 -43.61
C PHE A 267 40.64 21.43 -42.41
N VAL A 268 41.83 20.97 -41.98
CA VAL A 268 41.97 20.11 -40.79
C VAL A 268 41.67 20.92 -39.53
N LEU A 269 42.18 22.16 -39.46
CA LEU A 269 41.90 23.07 -38.36
C LEU A 269 40.40 23.42 -38.29
N ALA A 270 39.77 23.72 -39.43
CA ALA A 270 38.33 23.96 -39.50
C ALA A 270 37.51 22.75 -39.00
N ASP A 271 37.89 21.52 -39.36
CA ASP A 271 37.21 20.31 -38.90
C ASP A 271 37.33 20.13 -37.37
N LEU A 272 38.53 20.31 -36.81
CA LEU A 272 38.75 20.22 -35.36
C LEU A 272 37.96 21.29 -34.58
N LEU A 273 37.93 22.53 -35.07
CA LEU A 273 37.13 23.59 -34.47
C LEU A 273 35.63 23.31 -34.62
N GLY A 274 35.21 22.76 -35.76
CA GLY A 274 33.82 22.33 -35.98
C GLY A 274 33.38 21.25 -34.98
N GLN A 275 34.24 20.27 -34.69
CA GLN A 275 33.98 19.26 -33.65
C GLN A 275 33.90 19.87 -32.25
N ALA A 276 34.78 20.83 -31.90
CA ALA A 276 34.73 21.54 -30.62
C ALA A 276 33.45 22.38 -30.48
N ILE A 277 33.03 23.06 -31.54
CA ILE A 277 31.76 23.80 -31.59
C ILE A 277 30.59 22.84 -31.39
N ALA A 278 30.59 21.67 -32.04
CA ALA A 278 29.52 20.68 -31.88
C ALA A 278 29.37 20.20 -30.43
N ILE A 279 30.50 19.94 -29.73
CA ILE A 279 30.49 19.60 -28.30
C ILE A 279 29.88 20.75 -27.48
N ALA A 280 30.30 21.99 -27.72
CA ALA A 280 29.78 23.14 -27.01
C ALA A 280 28.28 23.39 -27.31
N GLU A 281 27.83 23.14 -28.53
CA GLU A 281 26.42 23.23 -28.91
C GLU A 281 25.57 22.19 -28.17
N GLU A 282 26.03 20.95 -28.06
CA GLU A 282 25.36 19.89 -27.28
C GLU A 282 25.22 20.29 -25.81
N VAL A 283 26.30 20.80 -25.20
CA VAL A 283 26.25 21.34 -23.82
C VAL A 283 25.28 22.53 -23.71
N ASN A 284 25.27 23.44 -24.69
CA ASN A 284 24.41 24.62 -24.68
C ASN A 284 22.92 24.27 -24.87
N GLU A 285 22.61 23.15 -25.52
CA GLU A 285 21.23 22.68 -25.66
C GLU A 285 20.65 22.23 -24.32
N ALA A 286 21.42 21.49 -23.53
CA ALA A 286 21.07 21.01 -22.18
C ALA A 286 21.23 22.06 -21.07
N ALA A 287 21.91 23.17 -21.34
CA ALA A 287 22.17 24.22 -20.36
C ALA A 287 20.90 24.88 -19.78
N ASP A 288 20.85 25.00 -18.44
CA ASP A 288 19.85 25.78 -17.69
C ASP A 288 19.72 27.21 -18.24
N THR A 289 20.87 27.82 -18.57
CA THR A 289 20.95 29.17 -19.15
C THR A 289 21.88 29.19 -20.34
N LYS A 290 21.35 29.57 -21.50
CA LYS A 290 22.07 29.58 -22.79
C LYS A 290 22.93 30.82 -23.02
N LEU A 291 22.74 31.87 -22.20
CA LEU A 291 23.27 33.22 -22.45
C LEU A 291 24.81 33.29 -22.46
N GLY A 292 25.51 32.52 -21.62
CA GLY A 292 26.97 32.59 -21.51
C GLY A 292 27.69 31.86 -22.65
N LEU A 293 27.22 30.67 -23.01
CA LEU A 293 27.89 29.78 -23.97
C LEU A 293 27.52 30.10 -25.43
N THR A 294 26.31 30.61 -25.69
CA THR A 294 25.88 31.02 -27.04
C THR A 294 26.79 32.10 -27.64
N GLY A 295 27.27 33.06 -26.84
CA GLY A 295 28.17 34.11 -27.30
C GLY A 295 29.49 33.52 -27.83
N VAL A 296 30.12 32.68 -27.02
CA VAL A 296 31.41 32.03 -27.35
C VAL A 296 31.27 31.07 -28.53
N ILE A 297 30.17 30.31 -28.62
CA ILE A 297 29.88 29.47 -29.79
C ILE A 297 29.79 30.31 -31.07
N ASN A 298 29.14 31.47 -31.03
CA ASN A 298 29.01 32.33 -32.20
C ASN A 298 30.36 32.95 -32.61
N GLU A 299 31.21 33.30 -31.64
CA GLU A 299 32.59 33.76 -31.90
C GLU A 299 33.41 32.65 -32.57
N ALA A 300 33.39 31.43 -32.02
CA ALA A 300 34.06 30.28 -32.61
C ALA A 300 33.53 29.95 -34.02
N LYS A 301 32.22 30.07 -34.27
CA LYS A 301 31.64 29.91 -35.61
C LYS A 301 32.10 30.97 -36.60
N ALA A 302 32.24 32.23 -36.17
CA ALA A 302 32.76 33.28 -37.02
C ALA A 302 34.22 33.01 -37.42
N VAL A 303 35.03 32.48 -36.49
CA VAL A 303 36.40 32.01 -36.80
C VAL A 303 36.36 30.85 -37.78
N LEU A 304 35.48 29.86 -37.58
CA LEU A 304 35.31 28.74 -38.50
C LEU A 304 34.95 29.20 -39.92
N GLU A 305 34.03 30.15 -40.07
CA GLU A 305 33.67 30.74 -41.37
C GLU A 305 34.85 31.49 -42.01
N ALA A 306 35.61 32.25 -41.23
CA ALA A 306 36.79 32.98 -41.70
C ALA A 306 37.96 32.06 -42.15
N ILE A 307 37.98 30.81 -41.67
CA ILE A 307 38.91 29.79 -42.17
C ILE A 307 38.44 29.27 -43.54
N TYR A 308 37.15 29.02 -43.69
CA TYR A 308 36.58 28.52 -44.94
C TYR A 308 36.60 29.55 -46.08
N ASP A 309 36.43 30.83 -45.77
CA ASP A 309 36.47 31.91 -46.77
C ASP A 309 37.90 32.37 -47.13
N GLY A 310 38.91 31.87 -46.40
CA GLY A 310 40.32 32.16 -46.62
C GLY A 310 40.78 33.51 -46.06
N THR A 311 39.98 34.16 -45.22
CA THR A 311 40.36 35.40 -44.51
C THR A 311 41.43 35.13 -43.45
N ILE A 312 41.42 33.94 -42.84
CA ILE A 312 42.49 33.45 -41.97
C ILE A 312 43.36 32.47 -42.77
N ASP A 313 44.57 32.89 -43.13
CA ASP A 313 45.55 32.07 -43.88
C ASP A 313 46.84 31.78 -43.10
N ASN A 314 47.16 32.60 -42.08
CA ASN A 314 48.33 32.44 -41.23
C ASN A 314 47.94 31.98 -39.82
N PHE A 315 47.97 30.67 -39.63
CA PHE A 315 47.68 30.00 -38.34
C PHE A 315 48.89 29.94 -37.40
N MET A 316 50.04 30.48 -37.82
CA MET A 316 51.26 30.51 -37.00
C MET A 316 51.25 31.70 -36.06
N ILE A 317 51.75 31.47 -34.84
CA ILE A 317 52.00 32.53 -33.86
C ILE A 317 53.18 33.38 -34.38
N PRO A 318 53.01 34.69 -34.64
CA PRO A 318 54.14 35.56 -34.96
C PRO A 318 55.10 35.65 -33.78
N ASP A 319 56.41 35.67 -34.04
CA ASP A 319 57.47 35.75 -33.01
C ASP A 319 57.43 37.06 -32.19
N ASP A 320 56.60 38.04 -32.56
CA ASP A 320 56.67 39.44 -32.14
C ASP A 320 55.35 40.10 -31.66
N LEU A 321 54.30 39.35 -31.29
CA LEU A 321 53.06 39.98 -30.77
C LEU A 321 53.05 40.22 -29.25
N GLU A 322 53.07 41.51 -28.87
CA GLU A 322 52.68 42.08 -27.57
C GLU A 322 51.19 42.53 -27.51
N GLU A 323 50.32 42.19 -28.48
CA GLU A 323 48.93 42.71 -28.51
C GLU A 323 47.89 41.69 -29.02
N ASN A 324 46.99 41.26 -28.11
CA ASN A 324 45.66 40.63 -28.24
C ASN A 324 45.16 40.13 -29.62
N ALA A 325 45.84 39.17 -30.26
CA ALA A 325 45.24 38.34 -31.31
C ALA A 325 44.93 36.94 -30.74
N PRO A 326 43.71 36.38 -30.90
CA PRO A 326 43.44 35.01 -30.47
C PRO A 326 44.24 34.05 -31.34
N VAL A 327 45.19 33.35 -30.69
CA VAL A 327 45.83 32.16 -31.22
C VAL A 327 44.71 31.14 -31.50
N PHE A 328 44.79 30.34 -32.59
CA PHE A 328 43.78 29.32 -32.92
C PHE A 328 43.43 28.38 -31.73
N SER A 329 44.35 28.19 -30.79
CA SER A 329 44.14 27.45 -29.53
C SER A 329 43.25 28.17 -28.50
N GLY A 330 43.13 29.50 -28.59
CA GLY A 330 42.34 30.35 -27.70
C GLY A 330 40.84 30.14 -27.84
N GLU A 331 40.35 29.76 -29.02
CA GLU A 331 38.93 29.40 -29.22
C GLU A 331 38.57 28.15 -28.42
N PHE A 332 39.45 27.14 -28.37
CA PHE A 332 39.23 25.93 -27.58
C PHE A 332 39.23 26.23 -26.07
N ASP A 333 40.13 27.12 -25.61
CA ASP A 333 40.16 27.57 -24.21
C ASP A 333 38.91 28.37 -23.86
N ALA A 334 38.47 29.27 -24.74
CA ALA A 334 37.25 30.04 -24.55
C ALA A 334 36.01 29.14 -24.46
N LEU A 335 35.88 28.15 -25.35
CA LEU A 335 34.79 27.17 -25.32
C LEU A 335 34.82 26.34 -24.03
N LYS A 336 36.00 25.86 -23.62
CA LYS A 336 36.19 25.10 -22.38
C LYS A 336 35.82 25.92 -21.14
N ASP A 337 36.33 27.14 -21.04
CA ASP A 337 36.02 28.05 -19.93
C ASP A 337 34.53 28.40 -19.90
N ALA A 338 33.90 28.57 -21.07
CA ALA A 338 32.47 28.82 -21.16
C ALA A 338 31.64 27.62 -20.69
N ILE A 339 31.99 26.40 -21.11
CA ILE A 339 31.32 25.15 -20.68
C ILE A 339 31.42 24.98 -19.16
N LEU A 340 32.59 25.25 -18.57
CA LEU A 340 32.80 25.17 -17.11
C LEU A 340 31.92 26.13 -16.30
N ASN A 341 31.42 27.20 -16.92
CA ASN A 341 30.54 28.18 -16.28
C ASN A 341 29.04 27.89 -16.49
N VAL A 342 28.69 26.86 -17.25
CA VAL A 342 27.32 26.44 -17.51
C VAL A 342 26.90 25.32 -16.54
N LYS A 343 25.59 25.22 -16.33
CA LYS A 343 24.93 24.19 -15.51
C LYS A 343 23.79 23.53 -16.28
N ASP A 344 23.54 22.27 -15.96
CA ASP A 344 22.37 21.47 -16.39
C ASP A 344 21.71 20.85 -15.13
N GLU A 345 21.42 21.69 -14.14
CA GLU A 345 20.76 21.25 -12.89
C GLU A 345 19.23 21.16 -13.08
N LYS A 346 18.67 21.79 -14.13
CA LYS A 346 17.24 21.96 -14.37
C LYS A 346 16.86 21.61 -15.80
N GLY A 347 15.89 20.70 -15.94
CA GLY A 347 15.33 20.37 -17.24
C GLY A 347 14.28 21.37 -17.74
N ASP A 348 13.95 21.31 -19.03
CA ASP A 348 13.08 22.24 -19.78
C ASP A 348 11.66 22.48 -19.22
N ALA A 349 11.20 21.61 -18.32
CA ALA A 349 9.86 21.69 -17.73
C ALA A 349 9.85 22.35 -16.34
N ASP A 350 11.02 22.66 -15.77
CA ASP A 350 11.14 23.19 -14.41
C ASP A 350 10.37 24.52 -14.27
N GLY A 351 9.56 24.62 -13.22
CA GLY A 351 8.76 25.81 -12.93
C GLY A 351 7.51 26.00 -13.80
N LEU A 352 7.27 25.16 -14.81
CA LEU A 352 6.03 25.16 -15.59
C LEU A 352 4.97 24.28 -14.92
N THR A 353 3.69 24.62 -15.06
CA THR A 353 2.62 23.67 -14.76
C THR A 353 2.42 22.72 -15.95
N LEU A 354 1.89 21.52 -15.73
CA LEU A 354 1.65 20.56 -16.82
C LEU A 354 0.74 21.16 -17.91
N LYS A 355 -0.24 21.96 -17.51
CA LYS A 355 -1.11 22.70 -18.44
C LYS A 355 -0.34 23.74 -19.27
N ASN A 356 0.59 24.47 -18.67
CA ASN A 356 1.39 25.45 -19.42
C ASN A 356 2.40 24.75 -20.35
N LEU A 357 2.92 23.59 -19.92
CA LEU A 357 3.83 22.76 -20.72
C LEU A 357 3.17 22.28 -22.02
N GLU A 358 1.86 21.96 -22.00
CA GLU A 358 1.10 21.59 -23.20
C GLU A 358 1.21 22.65 -24.32
N SER A 359 1.22 23.93 -23.93
CA SER A 359 1.30 25.05 -24.87
C SER A 359 2.73 25.43 -25.26
N SER A 360 3.72 25.23 -24.37
CA SER A 360 5.11 25.59 -24.63
C SER A 360 5.90 24.49 -25.34
N ASN A 361 5.70 23.22 -24.98
CA ASN A 361 6.40 22.07 -25.54
C ASN A 361 5.49 20.83 -25.55
N SER A 362 4.73 20.66 -26.63
CA SER A 362 3.78 19.56 -26.77
C SER A 362 4.43 18.18 -26.86
N ALA A 363 5.66 18.08 -27.34
CA ALA A 363 6.41 16.83 -27.38
C ALA A 363 6.75 16.36 -25.95
N LEU A 364 7.35 17.25 -25.15
CA LEU A 364 7.68 16.97 -23.75
C LEU A 364 6.43 16.72 -22.91
N TYR A 365 5.34 17.47 -23.13
CA TYR A 365 4.05 17.21 -22.49
C TYR A 365 3.56 15.77 -22.70
N ASN A 366 3.59 15.28 -23.95
CA ASN A 366 3.14 13.92 -24.26
C ASN A 366 4.06 12.85 -23.64
N GLN A 367 5.38 13.10 -23.59
CA GLN A 367 6.31 12.24 -22.89
C GLN A 367 5.99 12.16 -21.39
N VAL A 368 5.79 13.30 -20.74
CA VAL A 368 5.43 13.36 -19.31
C VAL A 368 4.11 12.66 -19.03
N LYS A 369 3.09 12.83 -19.89
CA LYS A 369 1.81 12.12 -19.76
C LYS A 369 1.96 10.60 -19.87
N ASN A 370 2.81 10.11 -20.77
CA ASN A 370 3.09 8.68 -20.88
C ASN A 370 3.77 8.13 -19.61
N GLU A 371 4.72 8.87 -19.03
CA GLU A 371 5.36 8.50 -17.77
C GLU A 371 4.36 8.53 -16.59
N ILE A 372 3.47 9.52 -16.53
CA ILE A 372 2.40 9.56 -15.52
C ILE A 372 1.50 8.32 -15.61
N HIS A 373 1.17 7.88 -16.83
CA HIS A 373 0.34 6.69 -17.04
C HIS A 373 1.06 5.37 -16.77
N SER A 374 2.40 5.35 -16.76
CA SER A 374 3.20 4.16 -16.47
C SER A 374 3.33 3.90 -14.97
N LEU A 375 3.17 4.92 -14.14
CA LEU A 375 3.30 4.82 -12.69
C LEU A 375 2.02 4.34 -12.00
N THR A 376 2.18 3.30 -11.18
CA THR A 376 1.10 2.72 -10.38
C THR A 376 1.42 2.75 -8.89
N VAL A 377 0.40 3.00 -8.07
CA VAL A 377 0.52 3.07 -6.61
C VAL A 377 0.81 1.69 -6.02
N VAL A 378 1.76 1.64 -5.09
CA VAL A 378 1.99 0.46 -4.23
C VAL A 378 1.18 0.63 -2.95
N LEU A 379 0.43 -0.41 -2.56
CA LEU A 379 -0.43 -0.35 -1.38
C LEU A 379 -0.15 -1.48 -0.38
N PRO A 380 -0.33 -1.22 0.92
CA PRO A 380 -0.37 -2.27 1.92
C PRO A 380 -1.58 -3.19 1.69
N PRO A 381 -1.47 -4.50 2.01
CA PRO A 381 -2.51 -5.47 1.66
C PRO A 381 -3.79 -5.39 2.52
N SER A 382 -3.77 -4.82 3.73
CA SER A 382 -4.88 -4.87 4.69
C SER A 382 -6.24 -4.50 4.11
N SER A 383 -6.31 -3.43 3.32
CA SER A 383 -7.55 -2.97 2.66
C SER A 383 -8.09 -3.97 1.63
N ALA A 384 -7.20 -4.56 0.83
CA ALA A 384 -7.56 -5.61 -0.13
C ALA A 384 -8.06 -6.86 0.59
N ILE A 385 -7.38 -7.26 1.68
CA ILE A 385 -7.74 -8.42 2.50
C ILE A 385 -9.08 -8.21 3.21
N ALA A 386 -9.38 -7.00 3.71
CA ALA A 386 -10.68 -6.68 4.27
C ALA A 386 -11.80 -6.90 3.23
N GLY A 387 -11.56 -6.55 1.96
CA GLY A 387 -12.46 -6.84 0.85
C GLY A 387 -12.61 -8.35 0.61
N VAL A 388 -11.49 -9.08 0.63
CA VAL A 388 -11.49 -10.55 0.53
C VAL A 388 -12.31 -11.19 1.65
N TYR A 389 -12.20 -10.72 2.89
CA TYR A 389 -13.00 -11.21 4.01
C TYR A 389 -14.49 -11.00 3.72
N GLY A 390 -14.91 -9.78 3.35
CA GLY A 390 -16.31 -9.51 3.00
C GLY A 390 -16.84 -10.38 1.86
N ARG A 391 -16.04 -10.58 0.81
CA ARG A 391 -16.39 -11.45 -0.33
C ARG A 391 -16.50 -12.93 0.06
N VAL A 392 -15.56 -13.45 0.84
CA VAL A 392 -15.58 -14.86 1.27
C VAL A 392 -16.75 -15.10 2.22
N ASP A 393 -16.96 -14.19 3.17
CA ASP A 393 -18.04 -14.31 4.15
C ASP A 393 -19.42 -14.32 3.49
N SER A 394 -19.65 -13.44 2.50
CA SER A 394 -20.92 -13.35 1.76
C SER A 394 -21.18 -14.51 0.81
N THR A 395 -20.14 -15.17 0.29
CA THR A 395 -20.27 -16.23 -0.72
C THR A 395 -20.11 -17.64 -0.17
N ARG A 396 -19.37 -17.81 0.93
CA ARG A 396 -18.97 -19.12 1.48
C ARG A 396 -19.18 -19.24 2.99
N GLY A 397 -19.55 -18.14 3.66
CA GLY A 397 -19.69 -18.09 5.11
C GLY A 397 -18.38 -17.81 5.84
N VAL A 398 -18.49 -17.20 7.02
CA VAL A 398 -17.35 -16.74 7.85
C VAL A 398 -16.45 -17.91 8.30
N TRP A 399 -16.96 -19.13 8.35
CA TRP A 399 -16.20 -20.34 8.70
C TRP A 399 -15.23 -20.78 7.59
N LYS A 400 -15.32 -20.24 6.38
CA LYS A 400 -14.37 -20.54 5.31
C LYS A 400 -13.10 -19.70 5.46
N ALA A 401 -11.94 -20.36 5.45
CA ALA A 401 -10.66 -19.66 5.44
C ALA A 401 -10.53 -18.71 4.24
N PRO A 402 -10.19 -17.41 4.46
CA PRO A 402 -9.99 -16.41 3.41
C PRO A 402 -8.61 -16.53 2.72
N ALA A 403 -8.22 -17.76 2.40
CA ALA A 403 -6.99 -18.10 1.68
C ALA A 403 -7.31 -18.91 0.41
N ASN A 404 -6.34 -18.97 -0.50
CA ASN A 404 -6.50 -19.46 -1.87
C ASN A 404 -7.57 -18.66 -2.63
N VAL A 405 -7.52 -17.33 -2.47
CA VAL A 405 -8.45 -16.38 -3.10
C VAL A 405 -7.65 -15.36 -3.89
N SER A 406 -8.06 -15.06 -5.12
CA SER A 406 -7.39 -14.10 -6.00
C SER A 406 -7.67 -12.66 -5.58
N LEU A 407 -6.68 -11.79 -5.80
CA LEU A 407 -6.82 -10.35 -5.58
C LEU A 407 -7.15 -9.64 -6.89
N ASN A 408 -8.12 -8.73 -6.83
CA ASN A 408 -8.46 -7.80 -7.90
C ASN A 408 -7.64 -6.52 -7.76
N TYR A 409 -7.37 -5.85 -8.89
CA TYR A 409 -6.59 -4.60 -8.98
C TYR A 409 -5.13 -4.74 -8.53
N VAL A 410 -4.61 -5.97 -8.53
CA VAL A 410 -3.23 -6.31 -8.18
C VAL A 410 -2.52 -6.85 -9.40
N VAL A 411 -1.39 -6.23 -9.77
CA VAL A 411 -0.45 -6.77 -10.76
C VAL A 411 0.35 -7.90 -10.13
N GLY A 412 0.87 -7.68 -8.92
CA GLY A 412 1.60 -8.68 -8.15
C GLY A 412 2.04 -8.16 -6.78
N PRO A 413 2.59 -9.01 -5.92
CA PRO A 413 3.28 -8.55 -4.72
C PRO A 413 4.56 -7.77 -5.10
N THR A 414 4.99 -6.88 -4.23
CA THR A 414 6.24 -6.12 -4.36
C THR A 414 7.46 -7.02 -4.52
N GLU A 415 7.44 -8.18 -3.86
CA GLU A 415 8.44 -9.24 -4.00
C GLU A 415 7.81 -10.63 -4.14
N LYS A 416 8.56 -11.57 -4.74
CA LYS A 416 8.12 -12.95 -4.86
C LYS A 416 8.54 -13.72 -3.62
N VAL A 417 7.57 -14.35 -2.96
CA VAL A 417 7.82 -15.22 -1.80
C VAL A 417 7.92 -16.69 -2.25
N SER A 418 9.06 -17.31 -1.98
CA SER A 418 9.32 -18.74 -2.19
C SER A 418 8.62 -19.62 -1.15
N ASP A 419 8.57 -20.94 -1.38
CA ASP A 419 7.98 -21.87 -0.43
C ASP A 419 8.74 -21.90 0.91
N GLN A 420 10.07 -21.74 0.86
CA GLN A 420 10.91 -21.70 2.06
C GLN A 420 10.67 -20.44 2.88
N GLU A 421 10.64 -19.27 2.24
CA GLU A 421 10.33 -18.00 2.91
C GLU A 421 8.92 -18.02 3.49
N GLN A 422 7.95 -18.55 2.73
CA GLN A 422 6.59 -18.72 3.25
C GLN A 422 6.57 -19.60 4.50
N SER A 423 7.31 -20.71 4.52
CA SER A 423 7.36 -21.59 5.69
C SER A 423 7.79 -20.81 6.93
N THR A 424 8.84 -19.98 6.80
CA THR A 424 9.33 -19.14 7.88
C THR A 424 8.33 -18.05 8.27
N LEU A 425 7.64 -17.41 7.32
CA LEU A 425 6.59 -16.41 7.59
C LEU A 425 5.41 -17.00 8.35
N ASN A 426 5.00 -18.20 7.94
CA ASN A 426 3.76 -18.84 8.36
C ASN A 426 3.88 -19.53 9.73
N ILE A 427 5.04 -20.11 10.07
CA ILE A 427 5.27 -20.78 11.36
C ILE A 427 6.56 -20.25 11.99
N ASP A 428 6.45 -19.68 13.19
CA ASP A 428 7.56 -19.18 13.98
C ASP A 428 7.47 -19.69 15.43
N ALA A 429 8.62 -19.90 16.08
CA ALA A 429 8.71 -20.43 17.43
C ALA A 429 8.13 -19.48 18.49
N ALA A 430 8.23 -18.16 18.28
CA ALA A 430 7.65 -17.14 19.14
C ALA A 430 6.13 -16.98 18.93
N GLY A 431 5.55 -17.59 17.90
CA GLY A 431 4.26 -17.18 17.36
C GLY A 431 4.46 -15.98 16.43
N LYS A 432 3.42 -15.22 16.12
CA LYS A 432 3.47 -14.06 15.20
C LYS A 432 3.60 -14.46 13.73
N SER A 433 2.69 -15.34 13.30
CA SER A 433 2.57 -15.75 11.91
C SER A 433 2.17 -14.58 11.02
N ILE A 434 2.77 -14.53 9.83
CA ILE A 434 2.48 -13.54 8.80
C ILE A 434 1.97 -14.29 7.56
N ASN A 435 0.82 -13.87 7.03
CA ASN A 435 0.18 -14.51 5.91
C ASN A 435 0.77 -14.01 4.59
N ALA A 436 1.34 -14.92 3.81
CA ALA A 436 1.94 -14.59 2.53
C ALA A 436 0.89 -14.32 1.44
N ILE A 437 1.14 -13.34 0.58
CA ILE A 437 0.46 -13.12 -0.69
C ILE A 437 1.44 -13.52 -1.80
N ARG A 438 1.01 -14.45 -2.67
CA ARG A 438 1.90 -15.11 -3.63
C ARG A 438 1.35 -15.10 -5.04
N THR A 439 2.24 -15.01 -6.02
CA THR A 439 1.89 -15.16 -7.44
C THR A 439 2.17 -16.59 -7.90
N PHE A 440 1.18 -17.19 -8.56
CA PHE A 440 1.27 -18.52 -9.13
C PHE A 440 1.02 -18.46 -10.64
N THR A 441 1.87 -19.13 -11.40
CA THR A 441 1.70 -19.26 -12.85
C THR A 441 0.34 -19.88 -13.18
N GLY A 442 -0.46 -19.22 -14.01
CA GLY A 442 -1.79 -19.66 -14.41
C GLY A 442 -2.92 -19.43 -13.39
N LYS A 443 -2.62 -18.97 -12.17
CA LYS A 443 -3.65 -18.62 -11.16
C LYS A 443 -3.61 -17.15 -10.71
N GLY A 444 -2.57 -16.41 -11.09
CA GLY A 444 -2.38 -15.01 -10.70
C GLY A 444 -1.94 -14.87 -9.24
N THR A 445 -2.25 -13.73 -8.64
CA THR A 445 -1.87 -13.40 -7.26
C THR A 445 -2.96 -13.83 -6.28
N LEU A 446 -2.58 -14.67 -5.32
CA LEU A 446 -3.48 -15.29 -4.35
C LEU A 446 -3.07 -14.93 -2.92
N VAL A 447 -4.07 -14.73 -2.05
CA VAL A 447 -3.87 -14.77 -0.60
C VAL A 447 -3.55 -16.20 -0.20
N TRP A 448 -2.41 -16.42 0.46
CA TRP A 448 -1.84 -17.75 0.67
C TRP A 448 -1.48 -18.02 2.14
N GLY A 449 -2.36 -17.57 3.03
CA GLY A 449 -2.34 -17.82 4.47
C GLY A 449 -3.63 -17.31 5.13
N ALA A 450 -4.02 -17.90 6.25
CA ALA A 450 -5.17 -17.46 7.04
C ALA A 450 -4.96 -17.68 8.56
N ARG A 451 -3.71 -17.55 9.01
CA ARG A 451 -3.34 -17.61 10.43
C ARG A 451 -3.54 -16.26 11.12
N THR A 452 -3.88 -16.30 12.40
CA THR A 452 -3.80 -15.13 13.29
C THR A 452 -2.34 -14.91 13.72
N LEU A 453 -2.06 -13.82 14.44
CA LEU A 453 -0.73 -13.64 15.03
C LEU A 453 -0.40 -14.73 16.05
N ASP A 454 -1.39 -15.31 16.73
CA ASP A 454 -1.21 -16.51 17.56
C ASP A 454 -1.19 -17.81 16.72
N GLY A 455 -0.30 -17.85 15.73
CA GLY A 455 -0.27 -18.91 14.72
C GLY A 455 0.44 -20.20 15.11
N LYS A 456 0.87 -20.36 16.37
CA LYS A 456 1.52 -21.59 16.86
C LYS A 456 0.58 -22.78 16.71
N ASP A 457 1.11 -23.94 16.34
CA ASP A 457 0.29 -25.16 16.23
C ASP A 457 -0.14 -25.70 17.59
N LYS A 458 0.70 -25.51 18.61
CA LYS A 458 0.48 -25.96 19.98
C LYS A 458 0.58 -24.79 20.96
N LYS A 459 -0.28 -24.81 21.97
CA LYS A 459 -0.17 -23.95 23.16
C LYS A 459 0.99 -24.44 24.03
N GLU A 460 1.43 -23.62 24.98
CA GLU A 460 2.53 -23.95 25.92
C GLU A 460 2.27 -25.23 26.73
N ASN A 461 0.99 -25.55 26.96
CA ASN A 461 0.56 -26.77 27.64
C ASN A 461 0.50 -28.03 26.74
N GLY A 462 0.96 -27.94 25.48
CA GLY A 462 0.99 -29.05 24.51
C GLY A 462 -0.33 -29.34 23.81
N GLN A 463 -1.41 -28.63 24.12
CA GLN A 463 -2.70 -28.76 23.43
C GLN A 463 -2.70 -28.05 22.08
N ASP A 464 -3.58 -28.46 21.17
CA ASP A 464 -3.78 -27.77 19.90
C ASP A 464 -4.17 -26.30 20.12
N ASN A 465 -3.58 -25.40 19.34
CA ASN A 465 -4.06 -24.04 19.29
C ASN A 465 -5.28 -23.93 18.37
N GLU A 466 -6.44 -23.71 18.98
CA GLU A 466 -7.72 -23.54 18.29
C GLU A 466 -7.85 -22.15 17.65
N TRP A 467 -7.14 -21.16 18.20
CA TRP A 467 -7.28 -19.75 17.83
C TRP A 467 -6.29 -19.28 16.78
N LYS A 468 -5.47 -20.21 16.26
CA LYS A 468 -4.45 -19.93 15.24
C LYS A 468 -5.01 -19.53 13.88
N TYR A 469 -6.32 -19.65 13.66
CA TYR A 469 -6.96 -19.40 12.39
C TYR A 469 -7.92 -18.21 12.42
N VAL A 470 -7.79 -17.33 11.42
CA VAL A 470 -8.61 -16.12 11.25
C VAL A 470 -10.10 -16.45 11.22
N HIS A 471 -10.51 -17.36 10.35
CA HIS A 471 -11.92 -17.71 10.17
C HIS A 471 -12.52 -18.37 11.41
N VAL A 472 -11.75 -19.19 12.15
CA VAL A 472 -12.22 -19.78 13.42
C VAL A 472 -12.48 -18.68 14.46
N ARG A 473 -11.52 -17.75 14.62
CA ARG A 473 -11.67 -16.61 15.53
C ARG A 473 -12.87 -15.73 15.16
N ARG A 474 -12.99 -15.36 13.88
CA ARG A 474 -14.06 -14.47 13.38
C ARG A 474 -15.43 -15.15 13.46
N TYR A 475 -15.50 -16.43 13.12
CA TYR A 475 -16.73 -17.23 13.23
C TYR A 475 -17.18 -17.33 14.69
N TYR A 476 -16.25 -17.58 15.62
CA TYR A 476 -16.57 -17.57 17.05
C TYR A 476 -17.13 -16.22 17.53
N ASN A 477 -16.48 -15.11 17.15
CA ASN A 477 -16.96 -13.76 17.47
C ASN A 477 -18.37 -13.51 16.91
N MET A 478 -18.65 -13.94 15.68
CA MET A 478 -19.98 -13.85 15.05
C MET A 478 -21.03 -14.64 15.84
N MET A 479 -20.72 -15.89 16.17
CA MET A 479 -21.62 -16.78 16.89
C MET A 479 -21.93 -16.25 18.28
N LYS A 480 -20.91 -15.79 19.02
CA LYS A 480 -21.04 -15.17 20.33
C LYS A 480 -21.98 -13.97 20.29
N GLN A 481 -21.77 -13.04 19.35
CA GLN A 481 -22.62 -11.85 19.24
C GLN A 481 -24.05 -12.22 18.83
N SER A 482 -24.23 -13.07 17.82
CA SER A 482 -25.55 -13.45 17.29
C SER A 482 -26.41 -14.13 18.35
N ILE A 483 -25.81 -15.06 19.11
CA ILE A 483 -26.49 -15.74 20.22
C ILE A 483 -26.79 -14.76 21.36
N SER A 484 -25.87 -13.88 21.71
CA SER A 484 -26.05 -12.87 22.76
C SER A 484 -27.23 -11.94 22.47
N GLU A 485 -27.32 -11.41 21.25
CA GLU A 485 -28.44 -10.54 20.84
C GLU A 485 -29.78 -11.29 20.84
N ALA A 486 -29.79 -12.55 20.40
CA ALA A 486 -30.98 -13.38 20.46
C ALA A 486 -31.43 -13.66 21.91
N LEU A 487 -30.49 -13.93 22.80
CA LEU A 487 -30.76 -14.13 24.22
C LEU A 487 -31.25 -12.85 24.93
N GLY A 488 -30.90 -11.68 24.40
CA GLY A 488 -31.45 -10.39 24.84
C GLY A 488 -32.98 -10.34 24.86
N LYS A 489 -33.66 -11.10 23.99
CA LYS A 489 -35.14 -11.21 23.94
C LYS A 489 -35.76 -11.92 25.16
N PHE A 490 -34.94 -12.56 25.97
CA PHE A 490 -35.34 -13.24 27.20
C PHE A 490 -35.13 -12.38 28.45
N ILE A 491 -34.53 -11.19 28.32
CA ILE A 491 -34.40 -10.22 29.41
C ILE A 491 -35.81 -9.90 29.95
N ASN A 492 -35.96 -9.85 31.28
CA ASN A 492 -37.22 -9.64 31.99
C ASN A 492 -38.30 -10.73 31.83
N LYS A 493 -38.00 -11.87 31.20
CA LYS A 493 -38.88 -13.04 31.26
C LYS A 493 -38.76 -13.75 32.61
N PRO A 494 -39.80 -14.46 33.08
CA PRO A 494 -39.70 -15.26 34.30
C PRO A 494 -38.58 -16.31 34.21
N ASN A 495 -37.72 -16.40 35.23
CA ASN A 495 -36.60 -17.35 35.30
C ASN A 495 -37.11 -18.76 35.67
N ILE A 496 -37.77 -19.43 34.72
CA ILE A 496 -38.44 -20.72 34.91
C ILE A 496 -38.15 -21.66 33.73
N ARG A 497 -38.35 -22.97 33.96
CA ARG A 497 -38.09 -24.03 32.97
C ARG A 497 -38.69 -23.78 31.56
N PRO A 498 -39.93 -23.29 31.39
CA PRO A 498 -40.44 -22.93 30.06
C PRO A 498 -39.58 -21.90 29.31
N THR A 499 -39.08 -20.88 30.00
CA THR A 499 -38.21 -19.84 29.43
C THR A 499 -36.87 -20.44 29.00
N TRP A 500 -36.28 -21.30 29.84
CA TRP A 500 -35.03 -22.00 29.55
C TRP A 500 -35.16 -22.91 28.33
N LEU A 501 -36.25 -23.67 28.23
CA LEU A 501 -36.52 -24.53 27.08
C LEU A 501 -36.71 -23.71 25.79
N GLN A 502 -37.38 -22.56 25.85
CA GLN A 502 -37.54 -21.69 24.69
C GLN A 502 -36.19 -21.08 24.25
N ALA A 503 -35.34 -20.66 25.19
CA ALA A 503 -33.99 -20.16 24.91
C ALA A 503 -33.10 -21.27 24.32
N LYS A 504 -33.11 -22.46 24.93
CA LYS A 504 -32.39 -23.64 24.43
C LYS A 504 -32.80 -24.00 23.00
N ALA A 505 -34.10 -24.12 22.74
CA ALA A 505 -34.61 -24.43 21.40
C ALA A 505 -34.24 -23.35 20.38
N THR A 506 -34.21 -22.07 20.77
CA THR A 506 -33.78 -20.95 19.93
C THR A 506 -32.31 -21.13 19.50
N ILE A 507 -31.41 -21.46 20.43
CA ILE A 507 -29.99 -21.68 20.13
C ILE A 507 -29.79 -22.98 19.33
N GLU A 508 -30.42 -24.08 19.72
CA GLU A 508 -30.27 -25.38 19.04
C GLU A 508 -30.74 -25.33 17.58
N ASN A 509 -31.85 -24.64 17.30
CA ASN A 509 -32.33 -24.48 15.92
C ASN A 509 -31.33 -23.68 15.06
N PHE A 510 -30.72 -22.64 15.63
CA PHE A 510 -29.70 -21.85 14.94
C PHE A 510 -28.44 -22.68 14.66
N LEU A 511 -27.90 -23.37 15.67
CA LEU A 511 -26.72 -24.22 15.52
C LEU A 511 -26.96 -25.40 14.58
N HIS A 512 -28.18 -25.93 14.53
CA HIS A 512 -28.56 -26.95 13.57
C HIS A 512 -28.42 -26.45 12.13
N GLN A 513 -28.89 -25.22 11.83
CA GLN A 513 -28.72 -24.63 10.51
C GLN A 513 -27.24 -24.43 10.17
N GLN A 514 -26.45 -23.92 11.12
CA GLN A 514 -25.01 -23.75 10.93
C GLN A 514 -24.28 -25.09 10.65
N TRP A 515 -24.71 -26.19 11.27
CA TRP A 515 -24.20 -27.52 10.98
C TRP A 515 -24.62 -28.02 9.59
N MET A 516 -25.89 -27.81 9.20
CA MET A 516 -26.38 -28.14 7.86
C MET A 516 -25.63 -27.37 6.75
N ASP A 517 -25.22 -26.13 7.03
CA ASP A 517 -24.41 -25.30 6.14
C ASP A 517 -22.92 -25.70 6.11
N GLY A 518 -22.52 -26.67 6.94
CA GLY A 518 -21.15 -27.19 7.01
C GLY A 518 -20.18 -26.33 7.82
N ALA A 519 -20.68 -25.38 8.62
CA ALA A 519 -19.84 -24.54 9.48
C ALA A 519 -19.32 -25.29 10.72
N LEU A 520 -20.10 -26.26 11.19
CA LEU A 520 -19.77 -27.10 12.35
C LEU A 520 -19.35 -28.50 11.90
N ALA A 521 -18.30 -29.03 12.51
CA ALA A 521 -17.78 -30.37 12.27
C ALA A 521 -18.55 -31.42 13.08
N GLY A 522 -18.71 -32.62 12.51
CA GLY A 522 -19.38 -33.74 13.16
C GLY A 522 -20.34 -34.45 12.22
N SER A 523 -20.43 -35.77 12.34
CA SER A 523 -21.32 -36.59 11.51
C SER A 523 -22.78 -36.52 11.97
N THR A 524 -23.01 -36.09 13.22
CA THR A 524 -24.34 -35.89 13.80
C THR A 524 -24.41 -34.55 14.54
N PRO A 525 -25.61 -33.96 14.73
CA PRO A 525 -25.77 -32.71 15.47
C PRO A 525 -25.18 -32.76 16.90
N LYS A 526 -25.25 -33.92 17.55
CA LYS A 526 -24.73 -34.13 18.92
C LYS A 526 -23.21 -34.08 19.01
N GLU A 527 -22.52 -34.42 17.92
CA GLU A 527 -21.06 -34.26 17.82
C GLU A 527 -20.69 -32.80 17.50
N ALA A 528 -21.56 -32.10 16.79
CA ALA A 528 -21.30 -30.74 16.31
C ALA A 528 -21.54 -29.65 17.37
N TYR A 529 -22.60 -29.79 18.18
CA TYR A 529 -22.91 -28.81 19.20
C TYR A 529 -23.65 -29.41 20.40
N HIS A 530 -23.56 -28.71 21.53
CA HIS A 530 -24.29 -29.01 22.75
C HIS A 530 -24.73 -27.72 23.45
N VAL A 531 -26.00 -27.68 23.87
CA VAL A 531 -26.62 -26.50 24.49
C VAL A 531 -27.28 -26.88 25.82
N GLU A 532 -26.91 -26.18 26.87
CA GLU A 532 -27.53 -26.25 28.19
C GLU A 532 -28.02 -24.87 28.58
N VAL A 533 -29.27 -24.78 29.02
CA VAL A 533 -29.84 -23.53 29.56
C VAL A 533 -30.56 -23.86 30.86
N GLY A 534 -30.26 -23.13 31.92
CA GLY A 534 -30.77 -23.39 33.26
C GLY A 534 -30.56 -22.23 34.23
N PRO A 535 -30.82 -22.46 35.53
CA PRO A 535 -30.47 -21.50 36.56
C PRO A 535 -28.95 -21.37 36.66
N ASP A 536 -28.47 -20.29 37.26
CA ASP A 536 -27.06 -20.14 37.63
C ASP A 536 -26.67 -21.23 38.66
N GLU A 537 -25.41 -21.67 38.62
CA GLU A 537 -24.88 -22.64 39.59
C GLU A 537 -24.86 -22.07 41.01
N ASP A 538 -24.74 -20.74 41.13
CA ASP A 538 -24.87 -20.02 42.39
C ASP A 538 -26.35 -19.82 42.75
N GLU A 539 -26.83 -20.60 43.73
CA GLU A 539 -28.21 -20.56 44.21
C GLU A 539 -28.64 -19.16 44.73
N THR A 540 -27.70 -18.28 45.06
CA THR A 540 -28.01 -16.89 45.46
C THR A 540 -28.45 -16.02 44.27
N LYS A 541 -28.09 -16.40 43.04
CA LYS A 541 -28.43 -15.69 41.80
C LYS A 541 -29.74 -16.19 41.19
N THR A 542 -30.79 -16.17 42.00
CA THR A 542 -32.15 -16.62 41.62
C THR A 542 -32.75 -15.93 40.38
N LYS A 543 -32.20 -14.79 39.95
CA LYS A 543 -32.63 -14.02 38.78
C LYS A 543 -31.74 -14.23 37.53
N THR A 544 -30.71 -15.06 37.62
CA THR A 544 -29.78 -15.30 36.52
C THR A 544 -30.12 -16.61 35.81
N MET A 545 -30.15 -16.55 34.48
CA MET A 545 -30.28 -17.69 33.59
C MET A 545 -28.94 -17.88 32.87
N THR A 546 -28.36 -19.07 32.97
CA THR A 546 -27.07 -19.40 32.35
C THR A 546 -27.29 -20.27 31.12
N ALA A 547 -26.61 -19.91 30.02
CA ALA A 547 -26.62 -20.67 28.77
C ALA A 547 -25.18 -21.11 28.42
N THR A 548 -24.92 -22.41 28.47
CA THR A 548 -23.65 -23.02 28.10
C THR A 548 -23.76 -23.58 26.69
N VAL A 549 -22.93 -23.09 25.78
CA VAL A 549 -22.91 -23.51 24.37
C VAL A 549 -21.52 -24.07 24.05
N LYS A 550 -21.47 -25.31 23.58
CA LYS A 550 -20.25 -25.97 23.08
C LYS A 550 -20.42 -26.25 21.60
N ILE A 551 -19.40 -25.95 20.80
CA ILE A 551 -19.42 -26.12 19.34
C ILE A 551 -18.11 -26.74 18.86
N ALA A 552 -18.17 -27.53 17.79
CA ALA A 552 -17.01 -28.01 17.05
C ALA A 552 -16.94 -27.26 15.71
N VAL A 553 -16.04 -26.28 15.59
CA VAL A 553 -15.88 -25.49 14.35
C VAL A 553 -15.11 -26.29 13.31
N ALA A 554 -15.53 -26.24 12.05
CA ALA A 554 -14.79 -26.84 10.94
C ALA A 554 -13.38 -26.22 10.80
N ARG A 555 -12.35 -27.08 10.72
CA ARG A 555 -10.95 -26.67 10.53
C ARG A 555 -10.53 -26.80 9.05
N PRO A 556 -9.64 -25.95 8.54
CA PRO A 556 -9.18 -26.03 7.16
C PRO A 556 -8.13 -27.13 7.00
N ALA A 557 -8.06 -27.72 5.79
CA ALA A 557 -6.93 -28.55 5.39
C ALA A 557 -5.82 -27.65 4.83
N GLU A 558 -4.80 -27.34 5.64
CA GLU A 558 -3.66 -26.51 5.18
C GLU A 558 -2.60 -27.30 4.43
N PHE A 559 -2.44 -28.58 4.77
CA PHE A 559 -1.43 -29.46 4.20
C PHE A 559 -2.10 -30.71 3.62
N ILE A 560 -1.73 -31.07 2.40
CA ILE A 560 -2.14 -32.31 1.75
C ILE A 560 -0.86 -33.11 1.49
N VAL A 561 -0.72 -34.25 2.18
CA VAL A 561 0.43 -35.15 2.00
C VAL A 561 0.04 -36.28 1.07
N LEU A 562 0.61 -36.29 -0.14
CA LEU A 562 0.45 -37.39 -1.10
C LEU A 562 1.53 -38.46 -0.82
N SER A 563 1.11 -39.61 -0.30
CA SER A 563 1.99 -40.76 -0.08
C SER A 563 1.80 -41.79 -1.19
N PHE A 564 2.81 -41.99 -2.03
CA PHE A 564 2.82 -43.05 -3.03
C PHE A 564 3.35 -44.34 -2.43
N SER A 565 2.65 -45.45 -2.63
CA SER A 565 3.18 -46.79 -2.39
C SER A 565 2.96 -47.64 -3.64
N HIS A 566 3.99 -48.36 -4.05
CA HIS A 566 3.91 -49.35 -5.13
C HIS A 566 4.00 -50.73 -4.50
N LYS A 567 2.95 -51.53 -4.68
CA LYS A 567 2.94 -52.92 -4.22
C LYS A 567 3.74 -53.75 -5.23
N LEU A 568 4.84 -54.37 -4.81
CA LEU A 568 5.58 -55.34 -5.63
C LEU A 568 4.63 -56.50 -5.99
N GLN A 569 4.69 -56.94 -7.25
CA GLN A 569 3.91 -58.05 -7.76
C GLN A 569 4.24 -59.31 -6.94
N GLU A 570 3.27 -59.81 -6.18
CA GLU A 570 3.39 -61.07 -5.45
C GLU A 570 3.45 -62.20 -6.50
N TYR A 571 4.60 -62.89 -6.58
CA TYR A 571 4.78 -64.10 -7.40
C TYR A 571 4.37 -65.35 -6.63
#